data_AF-A0AAD7VM16-F1
#
_entry.id   AF-A0AAD7VM16-F1
#
_cell.length_a   1.000
_cell.length_b   1.000
_cell.length_c   1.000
_cell.angle_alpha   90.00
_cell.angle_beta   90.00
_cell.angle_gamma   90.00
#
_symmetry.space_group_name_H-M   'P 1'
#
loop_
_entity.id
_entity.type
_entity.pdbx_description
1 polymer ?
#
loop_
_entity_poly.entity_id
_entity_poly.type
_entity_poly.pdbx_seq_one_letter_code
_entity_poly.pdbx_strand_id
1 'polypeptide(L)'
;MDIIPVLTELERQEEVSLSLKVIQKQDWYKLDVFLYKDLIMALAQVKKMDEVMQLWESMRKEDLFPDSQTHTEVIRRFLRYGSPADTMNIYEDMKNSPDPPEELPSHILII
;
A
#
# COMPACT_ATOMS: atom_id res chain seq x y z
N MET A 1 12.41 -15.84 -7.77
CA MET A 1 12.14 -15.04 -8.97
C MET A 1 12.13 -13.60 -8.49
N ASP A 2 13.05 -12.76 -8.96
CA ASP A 2 13.07 -11.35 -8.53
C ASP A 2 11.78 -10.68 -8.98
N ILE A 3 11.08 -10.05 -8.05
CA ILE A 3 9.82 -9.35 -8.31
C ILE A 3 10.07 -7.95 -8.88
N ILE A 4 11.28 -7.41 -8.74
CA ILE A 4 11.69 -6.10 -9.22
C ILE A 4 11.47 -5.95 -10.75
N PRO A 5 11.92 -6.88 -11.63
CA PRO A 5 11.62 -6.81 -13.07
C PRO A 5 10.13 -6.88 -13.39
N VAL A 6 9.37 -7.66 -12.61
CA VAL A 6 7.93 -7.78 -12.78
C VAL A 6 7.27 -6.47 -12.38
N LEU A 7 7.59 -5.91 -11.22
CA LEU A 7 7.14 -4.58 -10.77
C LEU A 7 7.47 -3.48 -11.79
N THR A 8 8.69 -3.43 -12.31
CA THR A 8 9.10 -2.43 -13.31
C THR A 8 8.33 -2.58 -14.62
N GLU A 9 8.13 -3.80 -15.10
CA GLU A 9 7.34 -4.03 -16.32
C GLU A 9 5.85 -3.75 -16.11
N LEU A 10 5.32 -3.98 -14.91
CA LEU A 10 3.94 -3.68 -14.55
C LEU A 10 3.68 -2.19 -14.36
N GLU A 11 4.65 -1.45 -13.79
CA GLU A 11 4.66 0.02 -13.80
C GLU A 11 4.64 0.55 -15.24
N ARG A 12 5.42 -0.06 -16.14
CA ARG A 12 5.46 0.32 -17.56
C ARG A 12 4.13 0.09 -18.28
N GLN A 13 3.40 -0.97 -17.92
CA GLN A 13 2.17 -1.37 -18.60
C GLN A 13 0.89 -0.76 -17.99
N GLU A 14 0.98 -0.08 -16.85
CA GLU A 14 -0.18 0.39 -16.08
C GLU A 14 -1.15 -0.74 -15.66
N GLU A 15 -0.73 -2.01 -15.69
CA GLU A 15 -1.59 -3.19 -15.46
C GLU A 15 -1.31 -3.92 -14.14
N VAL A 16 -0.85 -3.17 -13.13
CA VAL A 16 -0.48 -3.69 -11.81
C VAL A 16 -1.64 -4.43 -11.12
N SER A 17 -2.89 -3.98 -11.27
CA SER A 17 -4.06 -4.65 -10.69
C SER A 17 -4.40 -6.01 -11.34
N LEU A 18 -4.18 -6.18 -12.65
CA LEU A 18 -4.44 -7.45 -13.33
C LEU A 18 -3.40 -8.51 -12.97
N SER A 19 -2.13 -8.12 -12.93
CA SER A 19 -1.06 -9.04 -12.55
C SER A 19 -1.15 -9.47 -11.10
N LEU A 20 -1.63 -8.60 -10.19
CA LEU A 20 -1.90 -8.98 -8.81
C LEU A 20 -2.93 -10.10 -8.71
N LYS A 21 -4.02 -10.04 -9.48
CA LYS A 21 -5.02 -11.12 -9.53
C LYS A 21 -4.44 -12.43 -10.07
N VAL A 22 -3.43 -12.36 -10.95
CA VAL A 22 -2.73 -13.54 -11.45
C VAL A 22 -1.81 -14.12 -10.37
N ILE A 23 -1.06 -13.27 -9.66
CA ILE A 23 -0.15 -13.67 -8.57
C ILE A 23 -0.94 -14.24 -7.38
N GLN A 24 -2.01 -13.58 -6.95
CA GLN A 24 -2.90 -14.05 -5.87
C GLN A 24 -3.61 -15.37 -6.19
N LYS A 25 -3.79 -15.69 -7.48
CA LYS A 25 -4.35 -16.99 -7.91
C LYS A 25 -3.32 -18.12 -7.97
N GLN A 26 -2.05 -17.82 -7.78
CA GLN A 26 -1.03 -18.85 -7.67
C GLN A 26 -0.99 -19.33 -6.21
N ASP A 27 -1.46 -20.54 -5.95
CA ASP A 27 -1.53 -21.15 -4.62
C ASP A 27 -0.17 -21.21 -3.87
N TRP A 28 0.94 -21.05 -4.59
CA TRP A 28 2.29 -21.10 -4.05
C TRP A 28 2.87 -19.72 -3.68
N TYR A 29 2.12 -18.64 -3.87
CA TYR A 29 2.61 -17.28 -3.64
C TYR A 29 1.74 -16.52 -2.64
N LYS A 30 2.10 -16.64 -1.36
CA LYS A 30 1.53 -15.77 -0.31
C LYS A 30 2.26 -14.43 -0.38
N LEU A 31 1.53 -13.36 -0.69
CA LEU A 31 2.08 -12.02 -0.62
C LEU A 31 2.58 -11.78 0.81
N ASP A 32 3.84 -11.39 0.97
CA ASP A 32 4.35 -10.92 2.24
C ASP A 32 4.12 -9.41 2.40
N VAL A 33 4.31 -8.90 3.61
CA VAL A 33 4.13 -7.48 3.94
C VAL A 33 5.01 -6.58 3.06
N PHE A 34 6.22 -7.03 2.71
CA PHE A 34 7.16 -6.27 1.90
C PHE A 34 6.68 -6.11 0.46
N LEU A 35 6.10 -7.15 -0.13
CA LEU A 35 5.58 -7.06 -1.48
C LEU A 35 4.32 -6.18 -1.57
N TYR A 36 3.42 -6.30 -0.60
CA TYR A 36 2.27 -5.38 -0.52
C TYR A 36 2.73 -3.92 -0.42
N LYS A 37 3.74 -3.65 0.42
CA LYS A 37 4.37 -2.33 0.55
C LYS A 37 4.92 -1.84 -0.78
N ASP A 38 5.74 -2.62 -1.47
CA ASP A 38 6.37 -2.22 -2.73
C ASP A 38 5.32 -1.89 -3.81
N LEU A 39 4.27 -2.72 -3.92
CA LEU A 39 3.18 -2.52 -4.86
C LEU A 39 2.35 -1.27 -4.54
N ILE A 40 2.01 -1.07 -3.27
CA ILE A 40 1.30 0.12 -2.80
C ILE A 40 2.10 1.39 -3.13
N MET A 41 3.42 1.36 -2.90
CA MET A 41 4.30 2.50 -3.18
C MET A 41 4.42 2.81 -4.67
N ALA A 42 4.57 1.76 -5.50
CA ALA A 42 4.60 1.87 -6.96
C ALA A 42 3.29 2.48 -7.50
N LEU A 43 2.14 1.93 -7.11
CA LEU A 43 0.82 2.42 -7.53
C LEU A 43 0.56 3.86 -7.08
N ALA A 44 0.96 4.20 -5.85
CA ALA A 44 0.83 5.56 -5.34
C ALA A 44 1.75 6.55 -6.07
N GLN A 45 2.89 6.10 -6.64
CA GLN A 45 3.78 6.93 -7.48
C GLN A 45 3.11 7.34 -8.79
N VAL A 46 2.35 6.42 -9.38
CA VAL A 46 1.58 6.64 -10.61
C VAL A 46 0.14 7.11 -10.35
N LYS A 47 -0.18 7.48 -9.10
CA LYS A 47 -1.47 8.04 -8.65
C LYS A 47 -2.69 7.13 -8.87
N LYS A 48 -2.48 5.82 -8.93
CA LYS A 48 -3.55 4.82 -9.03
C LYS A 48 -4.15 4.52 -7.65
N MET A 49 -4.73 5.54 -7.02
CA MET A 49 -5.13 5.48 -5.60
C MET A 49 -6.24 4.44 -5.32
N ASP A 50 -7.14 4.21 -6.27
CA ASP A 50 -8.18 3.16 -6.15
C ASP A 50 -7.56 1.76 -6.05
N GLU A 51 -6.51 1.50 -6.84
CA GLU A 51 -5.77 0.23 -6.82
C GLU A 51 -5.00 0.10 -5.50
N VAL A 52 -4.42 1.21 -4.99
CA VAL A 52 -3.77 1.24 -3.68
C VAL A 52 -4.74 0.82 -2.57
N MET A 53 -5.97 1.35 -2.56
CA MET A 53 -6.98 0.98 -1.57
C MET A 53 -7.41 -0.49 -1.69
N GLN A 54 -7.48 -1.05 -2.90
CA GLN A 54 -7.76 -2.48 -3.09
C GLN A 54 -6.66 -3.37 -2.50
N LEU A 55 -5.39 -2.99 -2.68
CA LEU A 55 -4.27 -3.70 -2.07
C LEU A 55 -4.26 -3.57 -0.56
N TRP A 56 -4.54 -2.38 -0.05
CA TRP A 56 -4.65 -2.10 1.38
C TRP A 56 -5.70 -3.01 2.04
N GLU A 57 -6.90 -3.06 1.47
CA GLU A 57 -7.97 -3.94 1.95
C GLU A 57 -7.65 -5.43 1.81
N SER A 58 -6.88 -5.83 0.78
CA SER A 58 -6.44 -7.22 0.63
C SER A 58 -5.44 -7.60 1.74
N MET A 59 -4.49 -6.72 2.02
CA MET A 59 -3.51 -6.90 3.10
C MET A 59 -4.20 -7.00 4.47
N ARG A 60 -5.22 -6.15 4.73
CA ARG A 60 -6.05 -6.24 5.96
C ARG A 60 -6.76 -7.58 6.11
N LYS A 61 -7.34 -8.11 5.02
CA LYS A 61 -8.03 -9.41 5.03
C LYS A 61 -7.10 -10.59 5.31
N GLU A 62 -5.81 -10.41 5.06
CA GLU A 62 -4.78 -11.40 5.35
C GLU A 62 -4.15 -11.22 6.75
N ASP A 63 -4.69 -10.31 7.58
CA ASP A 63 -4.13 -9.92 8.89
C ASP A 63 -2.66 -9.48 8.81
N LEU A 64 -2.28 -8.88 7.68
CA LEU A 64 -0.95 -8.34 7.44
C LEU A 64 -0.94 -6.85 7.79
N PHE A 65 -0.02 -6.47 8.67
CA PHE A 65 0.16 -5.09 9.10
C PHE A 65 1.49 -4.56 8.57
N PRO A 66 1.48 -3.43 7.84
CA PRO A 66 2.71 -2.82 7.37
C PRO A 66 3.43 -2.14 8.54
N ASP A 67 4.74 -1.96 8.40
CA ASP A 67 5.53 -1.27 9.41
C ASP A 67 5.14 0.23 9.53
N SER A 68 5.52 0.84 10.65
CA SER A 68 5.29 2.26 10.94
C SER A 68 5.79 3.21 9.84
N GLN A 69 6.93 2.88 9.20
CA GLN A 69 7.48 3.65 8.09
C GLN A 69 6.56 3.61 6.85
N THR A 70 6.03 2.43 6.53
CA THR A 70 5.16 2.20 5.39
C THR A 70 3.84 2.94 5.55
N HIS A 71 3.21 2.84 6.74
CA HIS A 71 2.03 3.64 7.05
C HIS A 71 2.28 5.13 6.81
N THR A 72 3.41 5.64 7.31
CA THR A 72 3.79 7.06 7.15
C THR A 72 3.92 7.45 5.69
N GLU A 73 4.63 6.66 4.88
CA GLU A 73 4.83 6.95 3.45
C GLU A 73 3.53 6.90 2.66
N VAL A 74 2.67 5.92 2.93
CA VAL A 74 1.36 5.79 2.28
C VAL A 74 0.47 6.98 2.63
N ILE A 75 0.38 7.36 3.90
CA ILE A 75 -0.40 8.54 4.34
C ILE A 75 0.09 9.82 3.64
N ARG A 76 1.42 10.05 3.53
CA ARG A 76 1.96 11.21 2.79
C ARG A 76 1.48 11.26 1.34
N ARG A 77 1.44 10.09 0.68
CA ARG A 77 1.02 10.00 -0.71
C ARG A 77 -0.48 10.23 -0.86
N PHE A 78 -1.30 9.69 0.04
CA PHE A 78 -2.74 9.91 0.06
C PHE A 78 -3.12 11.36 0.35
N LEU A 79 -2.38 12.07 1.20
CA LEU A 79 -2.63 13.50 1.41
C LEU A 79 -2.34 14.35 0.18
N ARG A 80 -1.40 13.92 -0.66
CA ARG A 80 -1.00 14.66 -1.84
C ARG A 80 -1.85 14.33 -3.08
N TYR A 81 -2.33 13.09 -3.18
CA TYR A 81 -2.94 12.55 -4.41
C TYR A 81 -4.25 11.79 -4.20
N GLY A 82 -4.61 11.45 -2.96
CA GLY A 82 -5.80 10.70 -2.61
C GLY A 82 -6.89 11.55 -1.95
N SER A 83 -7.94 10.89 -1.48
CA SER A 83 -9.03 11.54 -0.74
C SER A 83 -8.65 11.75 0.73
N PRO A 84 -9.10 12.84 1.38
CA PRO A 84 -9.01 12.99 2.83
C PRO A 84 -9.69 11.84 3.60
N ALA A 85 -10.77 11.27 3.05
CA ALA A 85 -11.47 10.15 3.66
C ALA A 85 -10.60 8.87 3.68
N ASP A 86 -9.96 8.56 2.55
CA ASP A 86 -9.07 7.39 2.45
C ASP A 86 -7.82 7.57 3.31
N THR A 87 -7.28 8.80 3.35
CA THR A 87 -6.21 9.17 4.26
C THR A 87 -6.58 8.85 5.71
N MET A 88 -7.79 9.24 6.13
CA MET A 88 -8.27 8.99 7.49
C MET A 88 -8.48 7.49 7.77
N ASN A 89 -8.93 6.71 6.78
CA ASN A 89 -9.06 5.25 6.93
C ASN A 89 -7.70 4.59 7.20
N ILE A 90 -6.69 4.91 6.38
CA ILE A 90 -5.32 4.38 6.55
C ILE A 90 -4.71 4.84 7.88
N TYR A 91 -5.04 6.05 8.29
CA TYR A 91 -4.60 6.62 9.56
C TYR A 91 -5.21 5.90 10.77
N GLU A 92 -6.50 5.59 10.74
CA GLU A 92 -7.14 4.80 11.79
C GLU A 92 -6.59 3.37 11.82
N ASP A 93 -6.31 2.76 10.67
CA ASP A 93 -5.64 1.45 10.61
C ASP A 93 -4.24 1.50 11.25
N MET A 94 -3.48 2.58 11.04
CA MET A 94 -2.16 2.78 11.65
C MET A 94 -2.22 2.84 13.18
N LYS A 95 -3.24 3.50 13.74
CA LYS A 95 -3.44 3.55 15.21
C LYS A 95 -3.82 2.21 15.82
N ASN A 96 -4.56 1.41 15.05
CA ASN A 96 -5.04 0.10 15.49
C ASN A 96 -4.05 -1.03 15.17
N SER A 97 -2.89 -0.71 14.58
CA SER A 97 -1.87 -1.70 14.28
C SER A 97 -1.19 -2.19 15.57
N PRO A 98 -0.58 -3.39 15.57
CA PRO A 98 0.16 -3.90 16.73
C PRO A 98 1.38 -3.05 17.12
N ASP A 99 1.89 -2.23 16.19
CA ASP A 99 3.06 -1.38 16.37
C ASP A 99 2.77 0.04 15.84
N PRO A 100 1.96 0.82 16.58
CA PRO A 100 1.60 2.16 16.15
C PRO A 100 2.84 3.07 16.21
N PRO A 101 3.02 4.01 15.27
CA PRO A 101 4.15 4.93 15.31
C PRO A 101 4.17 5.73 16.63
N GLU A 102 5.34 5.81 17.27
CA GLU A 102 5.53 6.56 18.53
C GLU A 102 5.18 8.05 18.38
N GLU A 103 5.48 8.63 17.22
CA GLU A 103 5.12 10.01 16.89
C GLU A 103 4.32 10.05 15.60
N LEU A 104 3.15 10.68 15.71
CA LEU A 104 2.46 11.18 14.55
C LEU A 104 3.39 12.14 13.82
N PRO A 105 3.50 12.04 12.49
CA PRO A 105 3.99 13.16 11.73
C PRO A 105 2.93 14.26 11.82
N SER A 106 3.00 15.07 12.88
CA SER A 106 2.14 16.24 13.12
C SER A 106 2.15 17.21 11.94
N HIS A 107 3.21 17.18 11.13
CA HIS A 107 3.40 17.91 9.89
C HIS A 107 2.72 17.30 8.65
N ILE A 108 2.14 16.11 8.74
CA ILE A 108 1.48 15.41 7.63
C ILE A 108 -0.02 15.76 7.57
N LEU A 109 -0.72 15.85 8.71
CA LEU A 109 -2.16 16.18 8.75
C LEU A 109 -2.47 17.68 8.74
N ILE A 110 -1.45 18.55 8.79
CA ILE A 110 -1.59 20.01 8.67
C ILE A 110 -1.26 20.38 7.21
N ILE A 111 -2.23 20.22 6.31
CA ILE A 111 -2.21 20.79 4.96
C ILE A 111 -3.57 21.43 4.70
#